data_AF-A0A2T2SB70-F1
#
_entry.id   AF-A0A2T2SB70-F1
#
_cell.length_a   1.000
_cell.length_b   1.000
_cell.length_c   1.000
_cell.angle_alpha   90.00
_cell.angle_beta   90.00
_cell.angle_gamma   90.00
#
_symmetry.space_group_name_H-M   'P 1'
#
loop_
_entity.id
_entity.type
_entity.pdbx_description
1 polymer ?
#
loop_
_entity_poly.entity_id
_entity_poly.type
_entity_poly.pdbx_seq_one_letter_code
_entity_poly.pdbx_strand_id
1 'polypeptide(L)'
;MTLENLETGQKRTLRDSLVEIFRDEFQHNFWTTTSIASGTSYRLVVSNTDGDTTQATTTTPSVPPSIDVQGDILLPCTQPPESNVFDLSIETEEVAALQMRYFQTFMGLSQTFDFDSYDDVTKTEDGYMAQINYRDDLITTNRTRERVCIVDSAQVIAFAGGPDWPEWARFNDATISQVARPDSFTNVQGGLGMFGGVYSDTAEVTVDQRNP
;
A
#
# COMPACT_ATOMS: atom_id res chain seq x y z
N MET A 1 18.41 15.29 1.38
CA MET A 1 18.06 13.96 1.89
C MET A 1 18.97 12.91 1.27
N THR A 2 19.53 12.02 2.08
CA THR A 2 20.48 10.97 1.65
C THR A 2 19.98 9.60 2.07
N LEU A 3 20.09 8.62 1.18
CA LEU A 3 19.85 7.21 1.43
C LEU A 3 21.19 6.46 1.38
N GLU A 4 21.51 5.72 2.43
CA GLU A 4 22.72 4.92 2.55
C GLU A 4 22.37 3.43 2.55
N ASN A 5 22.97 2.65 1.66
CA ASN A 5 22.96 1.19 1.74
C ASN A 5 23.97 0.77 2.81
N LEU A 6 23.50 0.15 3.89
CA LEU A 6 24.33 -0.14 5.06
C LEU A 6 25.27 -1.34 4.86
N GLU A 7 25.01 -2.20 3.88
CA GLU A 7 25.88 -3.33 3.54
C GLU A 7 27.11 -2.90 2.74
N THR A 8 26.92 -1.96 1.80
CA THR A 8 27.98 -1.50 0.88
C THR A 8 28.60 -0.16 1.30
N GLY A 9 27.94 0.58 2.20
CA GLY A 9 28.28 1.96 2.54
C GLY A 9 27.99 2.97 1.43
N GLN A 10 27.34 2.56 0.34
CA GLN A 10 27.04 3.45 -0.77
C GLN A 10 25.97 4.46 -0.36
N LYS A 11 26.30 5.75 -0.45
CA LYS A 11 25.38 6.87 -0.19
C LYS A 11 24.84 7.44 -1.50
N ARG A 12 23.57 7.82 -1.50
CA ARG A 12 22.90 8.46 -2.63
C ARG A 12 22.04 9.62 -2.16
N THR A 13 22.17 10.76 -2.81
CA THR A 13 21.26 11.89 -2.63
C THR A 13 19.98 11.60 -3.39
N LEU A 14 18.83 11.66 -2.71
CA LEU A 14 17.53 11.53 -3.35
C LEU A 14 17.15 12.84 -4.05
N ARG A 15 16.46 12.73 -5.19
CA ARG A 15 15.88 13.86 -5.90
C ARG A 15 14.71 14.40 -5.10
N ASP A 16 14.49 15.70 -5.11
CA ASP A 16 13.39 16.36 -4.42
C ASP A 16 12.44 16.97 -5.44
N SER A 17 11.14 16.86 -5.16
CA SER A 17 10.06 17.46 -5.92
C SER A 17 8.95 17.85 -4.97
N LEU A 18 8.27 18.96 -5.22
CA LEU A 18 7.09 19.34 -4.46
C LEU A 18 5.84 18.80 -5.14
N VAL A 19 4.99 18.11 -4.37
CA VAL A 19 3.69 17.61 -4.82
C VAL A 19 2.62 18.41 -4.09
N GLU A 20 1.70 19.02 -4.84
CA GLU A 20 0.52 19.64 -4.26
C GLU A 20 -0.42 18.54 -3.78
N ILE A 21 -0.68 18.52 -2.48
CA ILE A 21 -1.57 17.54 -1.84
C ILE A 21 -2.98 18.09 -1.67
N PHE A 22 -3.14 19.38 -1.35
CA PHE A 22 -4.44 20.02 -1.24
C PHE A 22 -4.33 21.55 -1.21
N ARG A 23 -5.02 22.26 -2.11
CA ARG A 23 -5.23 23.73 -2.07
C ARG A 23 -3.98 24.53 -1.68
N ASP A 24 -2.96 24.52 -2.54
CA ASP A 24 -1.68 25.22 -2.31
C ASP A 24 -0.83 24.67 -1.14
N GLU A 25 -1.18 23.53 -0.54
CA GLU A 25 -0.30 22.79 0.37
C GLU A 25 0.61 21.86 -0.43
N PHE A 26 1.92 21.99 -0.20
CA PHE A 26 2.94 21.20 -0.88
C PHE A 26 3.65 20.28 0.10
N GLN A 27 3.86 19.04 -0.33
CA GLN A 27 4.72 18.09 0.35
C GLN A 27 5.99 17.82 -0.48
N HIS A 28 7.11 17.69 0.23
CA HIS A 28 8.33 17.19 -0.37
C HIS A 28 8.18 15.70 -0.69
N ASN A 29 8.42 15.36 -1.94
CA ASN A 29 8.51 14.01 -2.46
C ASN A 29 9.95 13.73 -2.87
N PHE A 30 10.62 12.88 -2.10
CA PHE A 30 12.00 12.50 -2.35
C PHE A 30 12.07 11.14 -3.05
N TRP A 31 12.74 11.06 -4.19
CA TRP A 31 12.70 9.88 -5.05
C TRP A 31 14.04 9.57 -5.73
N THR A 32 14.15 8.37 -6.28
CA THR A 32 15.30 7.91 -7.05
C THR A 32 14.86 6.95 -8.15
N THR A 33 15.60 6.90 -9.25
CA THR A 33 15.45 5.86 -10.29
C THR A 33 16.44 4.72 -10.12
N THR A 34 17.27 4.77 -9.08
CA THR A 34 18.20 3.69 -8.77
C THR A 34 17.41 2.54 -8.17
N SER A 35 17.68 1.32 -8.64
CA SER A 35 17.21 0.10 -8.00
C SER A 35 17.58 0.06 -6.51
N ILE A 36 16.58 -0.21 -5.69
CA ILE A 36 16.74 -0.55 -4.28
C ILE A 36 16.82 -2.09 -4.20
N ALA A 37 17.79 -2.60 -3.45
CA ALA A 37 17.99 -4.05 -3.29
C ALA A 37 16.97 -4.62 -2.28
N SER A 38 16.50 -5.84 -2.54
CA SER A 38 15.66 -6.59 -1.60
C SER A 38 16.50 -7.16 -0.45
N GLY A 39 15.89 -7.33 0.72
CA GLY A 39 16.55 -7.91 1.89
C GLY A 39 17.71 -7.08 2.45
N THR A 40 17.76 -5.79 2.12
CA THR A 40 18.91 -4.93 2.42
C THR A 40 18.52 -3.80 3.36
N SER A 41 19.39 -3.55 4.34
CA SER A 41 19.20 -2.44 5.28
C SER A 41 19.67 -1.10 4.69
N TYR A 42 18.80 -0.11 4.80
CA TYR A 42 19.05 1.25 4.36
C TYR A 42 18.87 2.24 5.51
N ARG A 43 19.71 3.28 5.51
CA ARG A 43 19.55 4.43 6.40
C ARG A 43 19.18 5.66 5.60
N LEU A 44 18.05 6.27 5.97
CA LEU A 44 17.67 7.59 5.50
C LEU A 44 18.19 8.66 6.47
N VAL A 45 18.77 9.71 5.92
CA VAL A 45 19.18 10.91 6.66
C VAL A 45 18.59 12.15 6.00
N VAL A 46 17.84 12.91 6.77
CA VAL A 46 17.26 14.21 6.40
C VAL A 46 17.96 15.28 7.23
N SER A 47 18.33 16.38 6.60
CA SER A 47 18.94 17.53 7.27
C SER A 47 18.17 18.78 6.88
N ASN A 48 17.84 19.62 7.86
CA ASN A 48 17.24 20.93 7.60
C ASN A 48 18.34 21.97 7.32
N THR A 49 17.93 23.20 6.99
CA THR A 49 18.85 24.32 6.71
C THR A 49 19.64 24.79 7.94
N ASP A 50 19.13 24.48 9.13
CA ASP A 50 19.72 24.89 10.41
C ASP A 50 20.76 23.86 10.91
N GLY A 51 20.90 22.73 10.22
CA GLY A 51 21.87 21.68 10.50
C GLY A 51 21.34 20.55 11.39
N ASP A 52 20.09 20.59 11.80
CA ASP A 52 19.46 19.48 12.52
C ASP A 52 19.31 18.28 11.59
N THR A 53 19.48 17.08 12.15
CA THR A 53 19.40 15.84 11.40
C THR A 53 18.37 14.90 12.00
N THR A 54 17.53 14.35 11.13
CA THR A 54 16.63 13.24 11.44
C THR A 54 17.09 12.03 10.64
N GLN A 55 17.11 10.85 11.26
CA GLN A 55 17.53 9.63 10.57
C GLN A 55 16.61 8.45 10.88
N ALA A 56 16.50 7.52 9.95
CA ALA A 56 15.75 6.29 10.15
C ALA A 56 16.46 5.13 9.45
N THR A 57 16.34 3.93 10.01
CA THR A 57 16.90 2.72 9.41
C THR A 57 15.80 1.68 9.27
N THR A 58 15.78 0.98 8.12
CA THR A 58 14.84 -0.10 7.83
C THR A 58 15.49 -1.09 6.87
N THR A 59 15.01 -2.33 6.90
CA THR A 59 15.39 -3.39 5.97
C THR A 59 14.27 -3.60 4.97
N THR A 60 14.59 -3.70 3.68
CA THR A 60 13.60 -4.00 2.64
C THR A 60 13.15 -5.47 2.71
N PRO A 61 11.93 -5.81 2.28
CA PRO A 61 11.51 -7.21 2.12
C PRO A 61 12.51 -7.97 1.24
N SER A 62 12.80 -9.22 1.60
CA SER A 62 13.73 -10.07 0.86
C SER A 62 13.15 -10.60 -0.46
N VAL A 63 11.83 -10.79 -0.48
CA VAL A 63 11.04 -11.30 -1.61
C VAL A 63 9.77 -10.45 -1.78
N PRO A 64 9.19 -10.41 -3.00
CA PRO A 64 7.84 -9.87 -3.18
C PRO A 64 6.80 -10.71 -2.43
N PRO A 65 5.62 -10.13 -2.10
CA PRO A 65 4.52 -10.91 -1.55
C PRO A 65 4.00 -11.91 -2.59
N SER A 66 3.66 -13.12 -2.17
CA SER A 66 2.92 -14.07 -3.01
C SER A 66 1.42 -13.81 -2.84
N ILE A 67 0.68 -13.69 -3.93
CA ILE A 67 -0.76 -13.40 -3.92
C ILE A 67 -1.48 -14.55 -4.62
N ASP A 68 -2.40 -15.20 -3.91
CA ASP A 68 -3.31 -16.21 -4.45
C ASP A 68 -4.75 -15.67 -4.37
N VAL A 69 -5.38 -15.56 -5.53
CA VAL A 69 -6.74 -15.04 -5.69
C VAL A 69 -7.71 -16.20 -5.72
N GLN A 70 -8.55 -16.29 -4.69
CA GLN A 70 -9.46 -17.41 -4.47
C GLN A 70 -10.88 -16.99 -4.84
N GLY A 71 -11.10 -16.82 -6.15
CA GLY A 71 -12.40 -16.53 -6.72
C GLY A 71 -12.36 -15.46 -7.80
N ASP A 72 -13.53 -15.18 -8.34
CA ASP A 72 -13.70 -14.29 -9.48
C ASP A 72 -14.64 -13.14 -9.10
N ILE A 73 -14.51 -12.02 -9.80
CA ILE A 73 -15.53 -10.99 -9.80
C ILE A 73 -16.67 -11.46 -10.72
N LEU A 74 -17.85 -11.68 -10.14
CA LEU A 74 -19.01 -12.15 -10.87
C LEU A 74 -19.99 -11.00 -11.19
N LEU A 75 -20.23 -10.77 -12.48
CA LEU A 75 -21.13 -9.74 -12.99
C LEU A 75 -22.49 -10.31 -13.45
N PRO A 76 -23.62 -9.62 -13.21
CA PRO A 76 -23.74 -8.36 -12.48
C PRO A 76 -23.70 -8.58 -10.95
N CYS A 77 -23.30 -7.55 -10.21
CA CYS A 77 -23.19 -7.60 -8.75
C CYS A 77 -24.55 -7.40 -8.01
N THR A 78 -25.66 -7.84 -8.61
CA THR A 78 -27.03 -7.55 -8.11
C THR A 78 -27.43 -8.41 -6.91
N GLN A 79 -26.64 -9.43 -6.58
CA GLN A 79 -26.85 -10.25 -5.40
C GLN A 79 -26.54 -9.46 -4.12
N PRO A 80 -26.95 -9.95 -2.93
CA PRO A 80 -26.57 -9.36 -1.65
C PRO A 80 -25.04 -9.21 -1.48
N PRO A 81 -24.54 -8.25 -0.66
CA PRO A 81 -23.11 -7.97 -0.51
C PRO A 81 -22.25 -9.22 -0.23
N GLU A 82 -22.73 -10.13 0.62
CA GLU A 82 -22.06 -11.38 0.98
C GLU A 82 -21.84 -12.35 -0.19
N SER A 83 -22.56 -12.15 -1.30
CA SER A 83 -22.42 -12.93 -2.54
C SER A 83 -21.51 -12.27 -3.57
N ASN A 84 -20.96 -11.09 -3.26
CA ASN A 84 -20.07 -10.31 -4.12
C ASN A 84 -18.73 -10.09 -3.43
N VAL A 85 -18.21 -11.19 -2.88
CA VAL A 85 -16.89 -11.26 -2.26
C VAL A 85 -16.04 -12.31 -2.97
N PHE A 86 -14.73 -12.12 -2.95
CA PHE A 86 -13.76 -13.20 -3.19
C PHE A 86 -12.69 -13.15 -2.11
N ASP A 87 -12.06 -14.29 -1.86
CA ASP A 87 -11.02 -14.39 -0.85
C ASP A 87 -9.64 -14.25 -1.50
N LEU A 88 -8.69 -13.79 -0.70
CA LEU A 88 -7.28 -13.66 -1.05
C LEU A 88 -6.44 -14.32 0.04
N SER A 89 -5.39 -15.02 -0.35
CA SER A 89 -4.28 -15.34 0.56
C SER A 89 -3.00 -14.66 0.10
N ILE A 90 -2.29 -14.08 1.07
CA ILE A 90 -1.06 -13.32 0.86
C ILE A 90 0.03 -13.91 1.75
N GLU A 91 1.09 -14.41 1.13
CA GLU A 91 2.28 -14.88 1.85
C GLU A 91 3.35 -13.79 1.84
N THR A 92 3.64 -13.25 3.03
CA THR A 92 4.68 -12.24 3.27
C THR A 92 5.01 -12.19 4.76
N GLU A 93 6.16 -11.62 5.14
CA GLU A 93 6.53 -11.40 6.54
C GLU A 93 5.56 -10.42 7.22
N GLU A 94 5.35 -9.27 6.59
CA GLU A 94 4.38 -8.27 7.00
C GLU A 94 3.65 -7.69 5.78
N VAL A 95 2.34 -7.43 5.93
CA VAL A 95 1.56 -6.70 4.92
C VAL A 95 1.65 -5.21 5.25
N ALA A 96 2.16 -4.43 4.29
CA ALA A 96 2.29 -2.98 4.39
C ALA A 96 1.06 -2.24 3.87
N ALA A 97 0.41 -2.79 2.84
CA ALA A 97 -0.80 -2.30 2.23
C ALA A 97 -1.42 -3.40 1.35
N LEU A 98 -2.72 -3.32 1.12
CA LEU A 98 -3.44 -4.11 0.13
C LEU A 98 -4.34 -3.17 -0.66
N GLN A 99 -4.31 -3.26 -1.98
CA GLN A 99 -5.06 -2.36 -2.85
C GLN A 99 -5.77 -3.12 -3.96
N MET A 100 -7.04 -2.81 -4.17
CA MET A 100 -7.79 -3.22 -5.35
C MET A 100 -7.67 -2.15 -6.43
N ARG A 101 -7.40 -2.59 -7.65
CA ARG A 101 -7.38 -1.73 -8.85
C ARG A 101 -8.37 -2.24 -9.87
N TYR A 102 -9.34 -1.41 -10.23
CA TYR A 102 -10.36 -1.71 -11.23
C TYR A 102 -10.12 -0.90 -12.51
N PHE A 103 -10.19 -1.57 -13.64
CA PHE A 103 -10.18 -0.94 -14.96
C PHE A 103 -11.60 -0.92 -15.52
N GLN A 104 -12.09 0.26 -15.87
CA GLN A 104 -13.47 0.44 -16.32
C GLN A 104 -13.55 1.30 -17.57
N THR A 105 -14.25 0.81 -18.59
CA THR A 105 -14.51 1.54 -19.84
C THR A 105 -15.95 2.04 -19.88
N PHE A 106 -16.11 3.37 -19.91
CA PHE A 106 -17.42 4.02 -20.00
C PHE A 106 -17.45 5.04 -21.13
N MET A 107 -18.43 4.91 -22.03
CA MET A 107 -18.58 5.78 -23.22
C MET A 107 -17.30 5.91 -24.06
N GLY A 108 -16.49 4.84 -24.13
CA GLY A 108 -15.22 4.84 -24.86
C GLY A 108 -14.03 5.47 -24.11
N LEU A 109 -14.20 5.86 -22.84
CA LEU A 109 -13.13 6.34 -21.97
C LEU A 109 -12.80 5.26 -20.92
N SER A 110 -11.54 4.84 -20.90
CA SER A 110 -11.02 3.93 -19.88
C SER A 110 -10.55 4.73 -18.67
N GLN A 111 -10.94 4.27 -17.48
CA GLN A 111 -10.55 4.85 -16.19
C GLN A 111 -10.03 3.74 -15.28
N THR A 112 -9.09 4.12 -14.41
CA THR A 112 -8.56 3.26 -13.35
C THR A 112 -9.04 3.81 -12.01
N PHE A 113 -9.52 2.92 -11.14
CA PHE A 113 -9.94 3.24 -9.79
C PHE A 113 -9.20 2.35 -8.81
N ASP A 114 -8.63 2.98 -7.79
CA ASP A 114 -7.81 2.34 -6.77
C ASP A 114 -8.54 2.45 -5.42
N PHE A 115 -8.66 1.32 -4.72
CA PHE A 115 -9.31 1.20 -3.42
C PHE A 115 -8.35 0.55 -2.43
N ASP A 116 -8.27 1.12 -1.24
CA ASP A 116 -7.52 0.53 -0.12
C ASP A 116 -8.36 -0.63 0.46
N SER A 117 -7.73 -1.78 0.63
CA SER A 117 -8.33 -2.99 1.22
C SER A 117 -7.46 -3.52 2.38
N TYR A 118 -6.57 -2.69 2.93
CA TYR A 118 -5.72 -3.08 4.06
C TYR A 118 -6.53 -3.43 5.30
N ASP A 119 -7.65 -2.75 5.55
CA ASP A 119 -8.53 -3.02 6.69
C ASP A 119 -9.25 -4.38 6.59
N ASP A 120 -9.30 -4.99 5.40
CA ASP A 120 -9.88 -6.33 5.18
C ASP A 120 -8.87 -7.45 5.49
N VAL A 121 -7.60 -7.11 5.75
CA VAL A 121 -6.51 -8.07 5.97
C VAL A 121 -6.54 -8.62 7.40
N THR A 122 -6.54 -9.94 7.50
CA THR A 122 -6.43 -10.68 8.76
C THR A 122 -5.20 -11.59 8.74
N LYS A 123 -4.39 -11.55 9.81
CA LYS A 123 -3.24 -12.44 9.99
C LYS A 123 -3.69 -13.85 10.35
N THR A 124 -3.10 -14.86 9.72
CA THR A 124 -3.37 -16.30 9.94
C THR A 124 -2.08 -17.04 10.32
N GLU A 125 -2.15 -18.35 10.55
CA GLU A 125 -0.95 -19.17 10.82
C GLU A 125 -0.02 -19.27 9.60
N ASP A 126 -0.61 -19.26 8.40
CA ASP A 126 0.09 -19.47 7.11
C ASP A 126 0.38 -18.16 6.36
N GLY A 127 0.10 -16.99 6.95
CA GLY A 127 0.33 -15.69 6.32
C GLY A 127 -0.81 -14.72 6.62
N TYR A 128 -1.44 -14.20 5.57
CA TYR A 128 -2.53 -13.25 5.66
C TYR A 128 -3.66 -13.65 4.72
N MET A 129 -4.89 -13.35 5.12
CA MET A 129 -6.08 -13.49 4.29
C MET A 129 -6.85 -12.19 4.23
N ALA A 130 -7.53 -11.93 3.12
CA ALA A 130 -8.49 -10.83 3.00
C ALA A 130 -9.73 -11.30 2.26
N GLN A 131 -10.89 -10.77 2.64
CA GLN A 131 -12.14 -10.99 1.92
C GLN A 131 -12.57 -9.67 1.28
N ILE A 132 -12.50 -9.61 -0.05
CA ILE A 132 -12.72 -8.37 -0.79
C ILE A 132 -14.18 -8.28 -1.24
N ASN A 133 -14.90 -7.28 -0.73
CA ASN A 133 -16.25 -6.95 -1.20
C ASN A 133 -16.19 -5.99 -2.41
N TYR A 134 -15.99 -6.57 -3.59
CA TYR A 134 -15.86 -5.82 -4.83
C TYR A 134 -17.11 -5.02 -5.21
N ARG A 135 -18.29 -5.39 -4.68
CA ARG A 135 -19.51 -4.63 -4.94
C ARG A 135 -19.44 -3.25 -4.31
N ASP A 136 -18.98 -3.15 -3.07
CA ASP A 136 -18.96 -1.86 -2.36
C ASP A 136 -17.98 -0.87 -3.02
N ASP A 137 -16.87 -1.36 -3.58
CA ASP A 137 -15.99 -0.55 -4.43
C ASP A 137 -16.69 -0.11 -5.72
N LEU A 138 -17.20 -1.08 -6.49
CA LEU A 138 -17.73 -0.84 -7.83
C LEU A 138 -19.04 -0.03 -7.86
N ILE A 139 -19.80 0.04 -6.76
CA ILE A 139 -20.95 0.94 -6.66
C ILE A 139 -20.52 2.40 -6.45
N THR A 140 -19.36 2.66 -5.83
CA THR A 140 -18.88 4.03 -5.56
C THR A 140 -18.32 4.70 -6.81
N THR A 141 -17.77 3.92 -7.75
CA THR A 141 -17.27 4.43 -9.03
C THR A 141 -18.38 4.69 -10.06
N ASN A 142 -19.61 4.30 -9.75
CA ASN A 142 -20.70 4.31 -10.70
C ASN A 142 -21.21 5.73 -10.99
N ARG A 143 -21.08 6.15 -12.26
CA ARG A 143 -21.52 7.48 -12.73
C ARG A 143 -22.92 7.52 -13.34
N THR A 144 -23.59 6.37 -13.52
CA THR A 144 -24.96 6.32 -14.08
C THR A 144 -25.81 5.21 -13.47
N ARG A 145 -27.05 5.53 -13.07
CA ARG A 145 -27.99 4.63 -12.37
C ARG A 145 -28.32 3.31 -13.10
N GLU A 146 -28.01 3.18 -14.38
CA GLU A 146 -28.46 2.07 -15.24
C GLU A 146 -27.46 0.91 -15.39
N ARG A 147 -26.20 1.07 -14.95
CA ARG A 147 -25.18 0.01 -15.01
C ARG A 147 -24.50 -0.13 -13.65
N VAL A 148 -25.03 -1.00 -12.80
CA VAL A 148 -24.45 -1.29 -11.48
C VAL A 148 -23.26 -2.26 -11.66
N CYS A 149 -22.10 -1.92 -11.11
CA CYS A 149 -20.83 -2.65 -11.20
C CYS A 149 -20.36 -2.95 -12.63
N ILE A 150 -19.61 -2.01 -13.20
CA ILE A 150 -18.88 -2.21 -14.46
C ILE A 150 -17.43 -2.46 -14.10
N VAL A 151 -16.82 -3.49 -14.66
CA VAL A 151 -15.38 -3.71 -14.59
C VAL A 151 -14.98 -4.52 -15.83
N ASP A 152 -13.91 -4.12 -16.49
CA ASP A 152 -13.34 -4.82 -17.63
C ASP A 152 -12.30 -5.84 -17.17
N SER A 153 -11.45 -5.42 -16.22
CA SER A 153 -10.48 -6.27 -15.51
C SER A 153 -10.18 -5.66 -14.14
N ALA A 154 -9.63 -6.48 -13.25
CA ALA A 154 -9.22 -6.03 -11.92
C ALA A 154 -7.89 -6.66 -11.51
N GLN A 155 -7.18 -5.96 -10.65
CA GLN A 155 -5.90 -6.37 -10.10
C GLN A 155 -5.92 -6.20 -8.59
N VAL A 156 -5.24 -7.11 -7.90
CA VAL A 156 -4.90 -7.01 -6.50
C VAL A 156 -3.43 -6.64 -6.42
N ILE A 157 -3.10 -5.59 -5.68
CA ILE A 157 -1.74 -5.13 -5.44
C ILE A 157 -1.46 -5.30 -3.94
N ALA A 158 -0.61 -6.25 -3.59
CA ALA A 158 -0.16 -6.44 -2.22
C ALA A 158 1.22 -5.81 -2.05
N PHE A 159 1.46 -5.18 -0.91
CA PHE A 159 2.74 -4.61 -0.54
C PHE A 159 3.28 -5.37 0.67
N ALA A 160 4.44 -6.01 0.52
CA ALA A 160 5.21 -6.56 1.62
C ALA A 160 5.94 -5.43 2.34
N GLY A 161 5.83 -5.38 3.67
CA GLY A 161 6.68 -4.59 4.55
C GLY A 161 7.90 -5.39 4.98
N GLY A 162 9.05 -4.72 5.13
CA GLY A 162 10.25 -5.39 5.65
C GLY A 162 10.11 -5.83 7.11
N PRO A 163 11.08 -6.57 7.67
CA PRO A 163 11.00 -7.09 9.04
C PRO A 163 10.94 -6.00 10.12
N ASP A 164 11.36 -4.77 9.76
CA ASP A 164 11.29 -3.59 10.62
C ASP A 164 9.97 -2.80 10.41
N TRP A 165 8.97 -3.39 9.76
CA TRP A 165 7.71 -2.71 9.47
C TRP A 165 7.01 -2.30 10.78
N PRO A 166 6.59 -1.04 10.91
CA PRO A 166 5.99 -0.55 12.16
C PRO A 166 4.63 -1.20 12.40
N GLU A 167 4.39 -1.68 13.62
CA GLU A 167 3.08 -2.18 14.05
C GLU A 167 2.07 -1.01 14.10
N TRP A 168 1.22 -0.88 13.07
CA TRP A 168 0.19 0.16 12.97
C TRP A 168 -0.76 0.22 14.17
N ALA A 169 -1.04 -0.93 14.80
CA ALA A 169 -1.85 -1.01 16.02
C ALA A 169 -1.26 -0.15 17.15
N ARG A 170 0.08 -0.07 17.27
CA ARG A 170 0.72 0.77 18.30
C ARG A 170 0.53 2.27 18.06
N PHE A 171 0.37 2.71 16.81
CA PHE A 171 0.09 4.11 16.51
C PHE A 171 -1.36 4.49 16.86
N ASN A 172 -2.32 3.63 16.48
CA ASN A 172 -3.74 3.86 16.75
C ASN A 172 -4.08 3.75 18.24
N ASP A 173 -3.38 2.89 18.98
CA ASP A 173 -3.54 2.73 20.44
C ASP A 173 -2.70 3.72 21.26
N ALA A 174 -1.76 4.44 20.62
CA ALA A 174 -0.93 5.42 21.32
C ALA A 174 -1.72 6.66 21.71
N THR A 175 -1.50 7.14 22.93
CA THR A 175 -2.02 8.44 23.36
C THR A 175 -1.40 9.58 22.55
N ILE A 176 -2.09 10.71 22.39
CA ILE A 176 -1.56 11.92 21.73
C ILE A 176 -0.19 12.33 22.33
N SER A 177 -0.01 12.17 23.65
CA SER A 177 1.25 12.48 24.32
C SER A 177 2.38 11.50 24.02
N GLN A 178 2.08 10.28 23.59
CA GLN A 178 3.06 9.34 23.05
C GLN A 178 3.32 9.70 21.58
N VAL A 179 2.27 9.92 20.77
CA VAL A 179 2.39 10.31 19.35
C VAL A 179 3.19 11.62 19.14
N ALA A 180 3.14 12.55 20.10
CA ALA A 180 3.84 13.83 20.01
C ALA A 180 5.31 13.79 20.46
N ARG A 181 5.80 12.69 21.05
CA ARG A 181 7.20 12.58 21.49
C ARG A 181 8.08 12.05 20.37
N PRO A 182 9.13 12.77 19.97
CA PRO A 182 10.14 12.25 19.04
C PRO A 182 10.62 10.86 19.51
N ASP A 183 10.92 9.99 18.54
CA ASP A 183 11.56 8.69 18.74
C ASP A 183 10.74 7.63 19.52
N SER A 184 9.49 7.92 19.92
CA SER A 184 8.79 7.10 20.92
C SER A 184 7.96 5.94 20.39
N PHE A 185 7.45 6.02 19.17
CA PHE A 185 6.66 4.97 18.49
C PHE A 185 7.08 4.79 17.03
N THR A 186 8.22 5.38 16.65
CA THR A 186 8.71 5.43 15.28
C THR A 186 10.14 4.92 15.22
N ASN A 187 10.54 4.36 14.07
CA ASN A 187 11.95 4.06 13.81
C ASN A 187 12.77 5.29 13.38
N VAL A 188 12.19 6.48 13.51
CA VAL A 188 12.79 7.77 13.17
C VAL A 188 13.42 8.37 14.43
N GLN A 189 14.70 8.69 14.35
CA GLN A 189 15.49 9.34 15.40
C GLN A 189 15.66 10.83 15.11
N GLY A 190 15.44 11.68 16.10
CA GLY A 190 15.48 13.13 15.96
C GLY A 190 14.27 13.68 15.19
N GLY A 191 13.12 13.00 15.25
CA GLY A 191 11.92 13.40 14.51
C GLY A 191 10.67 12.56 14.81
N LEU A 192 9.65 12.75 13.98
CA LEU A 192 8.39 12.00 13.97
C LEU A 192 8.10 11.55 12.54
N GLY A 193 7.66 10.31 12.36
CA GLY A 193 7.31 9.76 11.04
C GLY A 193 7.45 8.25 11.01
N MET A 194 7.41 7.63 9.83
CA MET A 194 7.75 6.22 9.68
C MET A 194 8.61 6.05 8.43
N PHE A 195 9.55 5.12 8.48
CA PHE A 195 10.36 4.77 7.33
C PHE A 195 10.40 3.26 7.18
N GLY A 196 9.82 2.74 6.11
CA GLY A 196 9.78 1.32 5.84
C GLY A 196 10.22 1.03 4.40
N GLY A 197 10.87 -0.11 4.21
CA GLY A 197 11.02 -0.69 2.88
C GLY A 197 9.75 -1.44 2.49
N VAL A 198 9.27 -1.23 1.26
CA VAL A 198 8.15 -2.00 0.69
C VAL A 198 8.56 -2.69 -0.60
N TYR A 199 7.96 -3.84 -0.86
CA TYR A 199 8.02 -4.55 -2.14
C TYR A 199 6.60 -4.92 -2.52
N SER A 200 6.10 -4.40 -3.64
CA SER A 200 4.80 -4.78 -4.18
C SER A 200 4.87 -5.90 -5.21
N ASP A 201 3.82 -6.72 -5.25
CA ASP A 201 3.49 -7.56 -6.41
C ASP A 201 2.03 -7.34 -6.81
N THR A 202 1.63 -7.87 -7.97
CA THR A 202 0.28 -7.73 -8.50
C THR A 202 -0.24 -9.05 -9.06
N ALA A 203 -1.48 -9.40 -8.70
CA ALA A 203 -2.20 -10.52 -9.27
C ALA A 203 -3.43 -10.03 -10.03
N GLU A 204 -3.74 -10.70 -11.14
CA GLU A 204 -4.99 -10.46 -11.88
C GLU A 204 -6.15 -11.16 -11.16
N VAL A 205 -7.31 -10.51 -11.18
CA VAL A 205 -8.58 -11.10 -10.72
C VAL A 205 -9.43 -11.39 -11.94
N THR A 206 -9.87 -12.63 -12.08
CA THR A 206 -10.78 -13.02 -13.16
C THR A 206 -12.10 -12.28 -13.02
N VAL A 207 -12.61 -11.78 -14.14
CA VAL A 207 -13.95 -11.18 -14.23
C VAL A 207 -14.81 -12.08 -15.10
N ASP A 208 -15.89 -12.60 -14.52
CA ASP A 208 -16.76 -13.56 -15.17
C ASP A 208 -18.24 -13.16 -15.12
N GLN A 209 -19.02 -13.77 -16.01
CA GLN A 209 -20.47 -13.64 -15.99
C GLN A 209 -21.06 -14.59 -14.95
N ARG A 210 -21.90 -14.06 -14.06
CA ARG A 210 -22.70 -14.85 -13.14
C ARG A 210 -23.68 -15.69 -13.96
N ASN A 211 -23.48 -17.01 -13.94
CA ASN A 211 -24.45 -17.92 -14.56
C ASN A 211 -25.80 -17.82 -13.82
N PRO A 212 -26.92 -17.74 -14.56
CA PRO A 212 -28.26 -17.59 -13.99
C PRO A 212 -28.74 -18.81 -13.22
#